data_AF-A0A2M7RKP2-F1
#
_entry.id   AF-A0A2M7RKP2-F1
#
_cell.length_a   1.000
_cell.length_b   1.000
_cell.length_c   1.000
_cell.angle_alpha   90.00
_cell.angle_beta   90.00
_cell.angle_gamma   90.00
#
_symmetry.space_group_name_H-M   'P 1'
#
loop_
_entity.id
_entity.type
_entity.pdbx_description
1 polymer ?
#
loop_
_entity_poly.entity_id
_entity_poly.type
_entity_poly.pdbx_seq_one_letter_code
_entity_poly.pdbx_strand_id
1 'polypeptide(L)'
;MKNKIYVIIVTWNGQQYIADCLNSLYSQKDQGSLGVIIVDNNSKDQTKEIIKSNFKDIVLIESNTNLGFAKGNNIGIRKALELGAESIILLNQDTEVAPDFIDQGLQYLRENQKVGLASPIILYPREKRIWFAGAKIYHGKEILTHFTTKIGHHLSKKNILKEMDKNNAVDWLPACALFIKREVVDRIGLLDENFFMYGEDVDYSLRAVKAGFQLGLIPNSYIIHKENSGERITFNKFLWKKIILKIKARAKIVRRYYNPLEKCYYLIKLIYLPFIRLYYAAKKIFS
;
A
#
# COMPACT_ATOMS: atom_id res chain seq x y z
N MET A 1 -28.55 -1.53 -10.26
CA MET A 1 -27.32 -1.43 -11.07
C MET A 1 -26.26 -2.27 -10.39
N LYS A 2 -25.53 -3.15 -11.12
CA LYS A 2 -24.46 -3.96 -10.52
C LYS A 2 -23.26 -3.07 -10.22
N ASN A 3 -22.75 -3.09 -9.00
CA ASN A 3 -21.56 -2.34 -8.61
C ASN A 3 -20.38 -2.73 -9.51
N LYS A 4 -19.74 -1.74 -10.11
CA LYS A 4 -18.57 -1.95 -10.99
C LYS A 4 -17.27 -1.88 -10.21
N ILE A 5 -17.29 -1.30 -9.01
CA ILE A 5 -16.09 -1.04 -8.21
C ILE A 5 -16.27 -1.62 -6.82
N TYR A 6 -15.23 -2.31 -6.34
CA TYR A 6 -15.20 -2.86 -5.00
C TYR A 6 -13.98 -2.36 -4.23
N VAL A 7 -14.23 -1.75 -3.08
CA VAL A 7 -13.20 -1.43 -2.10
C VAL A 7 -13.04 -2.63 -1.17
N ILE A 8 -11.81 -3.09 -1.03
CA ILE A 8 -11.41 -4.20 -0.18
C ILE A 8 -10.61 -3.66 0.98
N ILE A 9 -11.09 -3.94 2.20
CA ILE A 9 -10.42 -3.56 3.44
C ILE A 9 -10.11 -4.82 4.21
N VAL A 10 -8.83 -5.03 4.53
CA VAL A 10 -8.41 -6.08 5.47
C VAL A 10 -8.33 -5.48 6.86
N THR A 11 -9.06 -6.06 7.81
CA THR A 11 -9.05 -5.60 9.20
C THR A 11 -8.31 -6.55 10.11
N TRP A 12 -7.59 -5.99 11.10
CA TRP A 12 -7.02 -6.74 12.22
C TRP A 12 -6.85 -5.81 13.41
N ASN A 13 -7.64 -6.02 14.46
CA ASN A 13 -7.65 -5.20 15.68
C ASN A 13 -7.70 -3.68 15.36
N GLY A 14 -8.66 -3.30 14.53
CA GLY A 14 -8.83 -1.97 13.96
C GLY A 14 -9.88 -1.10 14.63
N GLN A 15 -10.34 -1.41 15.86
CA GLN A 15 -11.48 -0.72 16.48
C GLN A 15 -11.31 0.81 16.54
N GLN A 16 -10.07 1.27 16.68
CA GLN A 16 -9.71 2.69 16.77
C GLN A 16 -9.68 3.42 15.42
N TYR A 17 -9.83 2.70 14.32
CA TYR A 17 -9.62 3.22 12.96
C TYR A 17 -10.79 2.97 12.01
N ILE A 18 -11.41 1.78 12.12
CA ILE A 18 -12.31 1.27 11.08
C ILE A 18 -13.54 2.15 10.88
N ALA A 19 -14.07 2.75 11.95
CA ALA A 19 -15.22 3.64 11.87
C ALA A 19 -14.92 4.87 11.00
N ASP A 20 -13.79 5.54 11.24
CA ASP A 20 -13.40 6.72 10.47
C ASP A 20 -13.11 6.38 9.00
N CYS A 21 -12.47 5.23 8.75
CA CYS A 21 -12.20 4.73 7.40
C CYS A 21 -13.51 4.53 6.63
N LEU A 22 -14.44 3.76 7.19
CA LEU A 22 -15.73 3.49 6.56
C LEU A 22 -16.58 4.75 6.44
N ASN A 23 -16.64 5.61 7.45
CA ASN A 23 -17.36 6.88 7.38
C ASN A 23 -16.83 7.74 6.22
N SER A 24 -15.51 7.86 6.06
CA SER A 24 -14.92 8.63 4.94
C SER A 24 -15.25 8.02 3.57
N LEU A 25 -15.37 6.70 3.49
CA LEU A 25 -15.74 5.98 2.27
C LEU A 25 -17.25 6.07 1.96
N TYR A 26 -18.11 6.10 2.97
CA TYR A 26 -19.54 6.37 2.80
C TYR A 26 -19.86 7.88 2.76
N SER A 27 -18.85 8.74 2.76
CA SER A 27 -18.99 10.18 2.51
C SER A 27 -18.70 10.56 1.05
N GLN A 28 -18.45 9.58 0.18
CA GLN A 28 -18.17 9.83 -1.24
C GLN A 28 -19.40 10.38 -1.96
N LYS A 29 -19.17 11.25 -2.95
CA LYS A 29 -20.23 11.94 -3.70
C LYS A 29 -21.10 10.99 -4.53
N ASP A 30 -20.51 9.94 -5.10
CA ASP A 30 -21.23 8.88 -5.82
C ASP A 30 -21.00 7.52 -5.15
N GLN A 31 -22.09 6.90 -4.71
CA GLN A 31 -22.10 5.58 -4.08
C GLN A 31 -22.79 4.52 -4.95
N GLY A 32 -23.45 4.92 -6.05
CA GLY A 32 -24.39 4.07 -6.79
C GLY A 32 -23.75 2.84 -7.46
N SER A 33 -22.41 2.79 -7.50
CA SER A 33 -21.63 1.71 -8.10
C SER A 33 -20.54 1.12 -7.18
N LEU A 34 -20.50 1.56 -5.90
CA LEU A 34 -19.48 1.20 -4.92
C LEU A 34 -19.95 0.01 -4.06
N GLY A 35 -19.20 -1.08 -4.10
CA GLY A 35 -19.29 -2.17 -3.12
C GLY A 35 -18.15 -2.11 -2.12
N VAL A 36 -18.41 -2.50 -0.87
CA VAL A 36 -17.39 -2.62 0.17
C VAL A 36 -17.32 -4.07 0.63
N ILE A 37 -16.11 -4.65 0.57
CA ILE A 37 -15.80 -5.98 1.08
C ILE A 37 -14.79 -5.81 2.20
N ILE A 38 -15.12 -6.32 3.37
CA ILE A 38 -14.20 -6.36 4.51
C ILE A 38 -13.79 -7.80 4.76
N VAL A 39 -12.49 -8.05 4.87
CA VAL A 39 -11.94 -9.34 5.30
C VAL A 39 -11.32 -9.16 6.68
N ASP A 40 -11.99 -9.67 7.70
CA ASP A 40 -11.50 -9.63 9.07
C ASP A 40 -10.51 -10.77 9.34
N ASN A 41 -9.27 -10.41 9.65
CA ASN A 41 -8.18 -11.33 9.97
C ASN A 41 -8.20 -11.75 11.45
N ASN A 42 -9.37 -12.20 11.93
CA ASN A 42 -9.58 -12.69 13.30
C ASN A 42 -9.31 -11.62 14.37
N SER A 43 -9.93 -10.45 14.22
CA SER A 43 -9.87 -9.39 15.23
C SER A 43 -10.44 -9.85 16.57
N LYS A 44 -9.80 -9.41 17.65
CA LYS A 44 -10.13 -9.75 19.05
C LYS A 44 -10.67 -8.56 19.84
N ASP A 45 -10.71 -7.40 19.21
CA ASP A 45 -11.27 -6.16 19.74
C ASP A 45 -12.67 -5.91 19.13
N GLN A 46 -13.21 -4.71 19.33
CA GLN A 46 -14.57 -4.36 18.89
C GLN A 46 -14.71 -4.10 17.37
N THR A 47 -13.68 -4.41 16.56
CA THR A 47 -13.69 -4.11 15.13
C THR A 47 -14.92 -4.67 14.42
N LYS A 48 -15.28 -5.92 14.72
CA LYS A 48 -16.37 -6.63 14.03
C LYS A 48 -17.73 -6.09 14.45
N GLU A 49 -17.88 -5.80 15.73
CA GLU A 49 -19.07 -5.21 16.33
C GLU A 49 -19.34 -3.84 15.70
N ILE A 50 -18.31 -2.98 15.60
CA ILE A 50 -18.41 -1.65 14.97
C ILE A 50 -18.85 -1.76 13.50
N ILE A 51 -18.32 -2.72 12.75
CA ILE A 51 -18.72 -2.94 11.35
C ILE A 51 -20.19 -3.34 11.29
N LYS A 52 -20.59 -4.38 12.03
CA LYS A 52 -21.93 -4.97 12.00
C LYS A 52 -23.01 -4.01 12.49
N SER A 53 -22.70 -3.17 13.48
CA SER A 53 -23.69 -2.25 14.08
C SER A 53 -23.97 -1.03 13.19
N ASN A 54 -22.96 -0.53 12.48
CA ASN A 54 -23.01 0.77 11.83
C ASN A 54 -23.15 0.71 10.30
N PHE A 55 -22.80 -0.42 9.67
CA PHE A 55 -22.75 -0.53 8.20
C PHE A 55 -23.45 -1.81 7.72
N LYS A 56 -24.60 -1.65 7.05
CA LYS A 56 -25.45 -2.78 6.63
C LYS A 56 -25.16 -3.28 5.21
N ASP A 57 -24.63 -2.42 4.35
CA ASP A 57 -24.36 -2.74 2.94
C ASP A 57 -22.88 -3.12 2.71
N ILE A 58 -22.35 -3.98 3.58
CA ILE A 58 -20.97 -4.49 3.52
C ILE A 58 -20.96 -6.01 3.42
N VAL A 59 -20.09 -6.54 2.55
CA VAL A 59 -19.76 -7.97 2.56
C VAL A 59 -18.63 -8.19 3.56
N LEU A 60 -18.97 -8.69 4.75
CA LEU A 60 -17.99 -9.04 5.79
C LEU A 60 -17.62 -10.52 5.71
N ILE A 61 -16.33 -10.81 5.55
CA ILE A 61 -15.75 -12.16 5.53
C ILE A 61 -14.85 -12.32 6.76
N GLU A 62 -15.23 -13.20 7.69
CA GLU A 62 -14.47 -13.44 8.92
C GLU A 62 -13.52 -14.63 8.74
N SER A 63 -12.22 -14.39 8.92
CA SER A 63 -11.21 -15.44 8.92
C SER A 63 -11.00 -16.03 10.31
N ASN A 64 -10.72 -17.33 10.39
CA ASN A 64 -10.46 -18.02 11.67
C ASN A 64 -9.09 -17.66 12.27
N THR A 65 -8.16 -17.16 11.47
CA THR A 65 -6.80 -16.78 11.88
C THR A 65 -6.36 -15.49 11.18
N ASN A 66 -5.28 -14.88 11.66
CA ASN A 66 -4.69 -13.75 10.96
C ASN A 66 -3.90 -14.25 9.75
N LEU A 67 -4.45 -14.03 8.56
CA LEU A 67 -3.89 -14.50 7.28
C LEU A 67 -2.81 -13.57 6.71
N GLY A 68 -2.62 -12.39 7.33
CA GLY A 68 -1.77 -11.34 6.78
C GLY A 68 -2.47 -10.53 5.68
N PHE A 69 -1.75 -9.55 5.15
CA PHE A 69 -2.26 -8.57 4.22
C PHE A 69 -2.52 -9.16 2.83
N ALA A 70 -1.56 -9.86 2.22
CA ALA A 70 -1.72 -10.37 0.85
C ALA A 70 -2.86 -11.38 0.74
N LYS A 71 -2.90 -12.35 1.65
CA LYS A 71 -3.94 -13.39 1.65
C LYS A 71 -5.32 -12.85 2.00
N GLY A 72 -5.40 -11.93 2.98
CA GLY A 72 -6.65 -11.23 3.30
C GLY A 72 -7.21 -10.46 2.10
N ASN A 73 -6.37 -9.66 1.43
CA ASN A 73 -6.78 -8.93 0.23
C ASN A 73 -7.18 -9.86 -0.90
N ASN A 74 -6.46 -10.97 -1.11
CA ASN A 74 -6.80 -11.94 -2.15
C ASN A 74 -8.17 -12.60 -1.94
N ILE A 75 -8.60 -12.81 -0.70
CA ILE A 75 -9.97 -13.26 -0.41
C ILE A 75 -10.99 -12.21 -0.87
N GLY A 76 -10.74 -10.94 -0.53
CA GLY A 76 -11.59 -9.84 -0.97
C GLY A 76 -11.60 -9.66 -2.49
N ILE A 77 -10.45 -9.80 -3.16
CA ILE A 77 -10.31 -9.65 -4.61
C ILE A 77 -11.13 -10.73 -5.32
N ARG A 78 -10.99 -11.99 -4.87
CA ARG A 78 -11.79 -13.09 -5.42
C ARG A 78 -13.28 -12.82 -5.25
N LYS A 79 -13.70 -12.35 -4.07
CA LYS A 79 -15.10 -12.01 -3.84
C LYS A 79 -15.58 -10.87 -4.74
N ALA A 80 -14.78 -9.83 -4.93
CA ALA A 80 -15.09 -8.73 -5.84
C ALA A 80 -15.27 -9.21 -7.29
N LEU A 81 -14.37 -10.08 -7.76
CA LEU A 81 -14.45 -10.66 -9.11
C LEU A 81 -15.70 -11.53 -9.29
N GLU A 82 -16.05 -12.37 -8.31
CA GLU A 82 -17.30 -13.15 -8.30
C GLU A 82 -18.54 -12.25 -8.44
N LEU A 83 -18.51 -11.08 -7.77
CA LEU A 83 -19.60 -10.10 -7.82
C LEU A 83 -19.59 -9.24 -9.09
N GLY A 84 -18.62 -9.45 -9.99
CA GLY A 84 -18.56 -8.80 -11.29
C GLY A 84 -17.79 -7.47 -11.31
N ALA A 85 -16.84 -7.27 -10.39
CA ALA A 85 -16.00 -6.07 -10.38
C ALA A 85 -15.30 -5.82 -11.72
N GLU A 86 -15.34 -4.57 -12.18
CA GLU A 86 -14.54 -4.03 -13.30
C GLU A 86 -13.30 -3.29 -12.78
N SER A 87 -13.36 -2.81 -11.53
CA SER A 87 -12.23 -2.19 -10.84
C SER A 87 -12.25 -2.54 -9.36
N ILE A 88 -11.07 -2.62 -8.77
CA ILE A 88 -10.86 -2.98 -7.38
C ILE A 88 -10.00 -1.90 -6.72
N ILE A 89 -10.29 -1.60 -5.46
CA ILE A 89 -9.49 -0.69 -4.65
C ILE A 89 -9.06 -1.44 -3.41
N LEU A 90 -7.75 -1.56 -3.17
CA LEU A 90 -7.24 -2.00 -1.87
C LEU A 90 -7.14 -0.76 -0.97
N LEU A 91 -7.68 -0.84 0.24
CA LEU A 91 -7.65 0.26 1.20
C LEU A 91 -7.35 -0.26 2.60
N ASN A 92 -6.43 0.40 3.29
CA ASN A 92 -6.10 0.06 4.66
C ASN A 92 -7.19 0.52 5.66
N GLN A 93 -7.41 -0.26 6.72
CA GLN A 93 -8.39 0.03 7.77
C GLN A 93 -8.14 1.35 8.53
N ASP A 94 -6.92 1.89 8.46
CA ASP A 94 -6.46 3.09 9.16
C ASP A 94 -6.22 4.28 8.23
N THR A 95 -7.04 4.35 7.19
CA THR A 95 -7.04 5.48 6.26
C THR A 95 -8.28 6.34 6.41
N GLU A 96 -8.19 7.61 5.99
CA GLU A 96 -9.35 8.46 5.71
C GLU A 96 -9.21 8.99 4.28
N VAL A 97 -10.25 8.81 3.47
CA VAL A 97 -10.25 9.21 2.06
C VAL A 97 -10.92 10.58 1.87
N ALA A 98 -10.46 11.36 0.89
CA ALA A 98 -11.10 12.62 0.51
C ALA A 98 -12.50 12.38 -0.12
N PRO A 99 -13.46 13.33 -0.07
CA PRO A 99 -14.83 13.13 -0.58
C PRO A 99 -14.96 12.80 -2.07
N ASP A 100 -13.93 13.13 -2.86
CA ASP A 100 -13.84 12.88 -4.31
C ASP A 100 -12.85 11.75 -4.65
N PHE A 101 -12.38 10.99 -3.66
CA PHE A 101 -11.37 9.94 -3.81
C PHE A 101 -11.73 8.91 -4.87
N ILE A 102 -12.96 8.40 -4.84
CA ILE A 102 -13.44 7.40 -5.81
C ILE A 102 -13.54 8.02 -7.21
N ASP A 103 -14.25 9.15 -7.34
CA ASP A 103 -14.48 9.81 -8.62
C ASP A 103 -13.18 10.17 -9.34
N GLN A 104 -12.22 10.76 -8.62
CA GLN A 104 -10.91 11.13 -9.16
C GLN A 104 -10.14 9.90 -9.66
N GLY A 105 -10.16 8.81 -8.88
CA GLY A 105 -9.46 7.58 -9.27
C GLY A 105 -10.07 6.91 -10.50
N LEU A 106 -11.40 6.86 -10.58
CA LEU A 106 -12.08 6.29 -11.75
C LEU A 106 -11.90 7.14 -12.99
N GLN A 107 -12.03 8.46 -12.86
CA GLN A 107 -11.76 9.39 -13.96
C GLN A 107 -10.35 9.19 -14.49
N TYR A 108 -9.36 9.16 -13.59
CA TYR A 108 -7.97 8.94 -13.95
C TYR A 108 -7.74 7.62 -14.70
N LEU A 109 -8.32 6.51 -14.23
CA LEU A 109 -8.20 5.21 -14.90
C LEU A 109 -8.89 5.16 -16.28
N ARG A 110 -9.99 5.91 -16.47
CA ARG A 110 -10.67 6.06 -17.76
C ARG A 110 -9.87 6.90 -18.75
N GLU A 111 -9.23 7.97 -18.29
CA GLU A 111 -8.42 8.85 -19.14
C GLU A 111 -7.06 8.23 -19.49
N ASN A 112 -6.53 7.35 -18.63
CA ASN A 112 -5.21 6.74 -18.77
C ASN A 112 -5.31 5.24 -19.04
N GLN A 113 -5.63 4.87 -20.28
CA GLN A 113 -5.92 3.47 -20.64
C GLN A 113 -4.76 2.50 -20.40
N LYS A 114 -3.51 2.94 -20.58
CA LYS A 114 -2.30 2.13 -20.31
C LYS A 114 -2.00 1.91 -18.82
N VAL A 115 -2.58 2.72 -17.94
CA VAL A 115 -2.39 2.59 -16.49
C VAL A 115 -3.23 1.43 -15.99
N GLY A 116 -2.57 0.42 -15.43
CA GLY A 116 -3.22 -0.74 -14.80
C GLY A 116 -3.41 -0.56 -13.30
N LEU A 117 -2.45 0.11 -12.64
CA LEU A 117 -2.44 0.37 -11.21
C LEU A 117 -2.29 1.86 -10.95
N ALA A 118 -3.08 2.41 -10.03
CA ALA A 118 -2.97 3.81 -9.65
C ALA A 118 -3.11 4.03 -8.14
N SER A 119 -2.41 5.02 -7.59
CA SER A 119 -2.47 5.37 -6.16
C SER A 119 -2.82 6.84 -5.99
N PRO A 120 -3.60 7.21 -4.95
CA PRO A 120 -3.69 8.59 -4.50
C PRO A 120 -2.35 9.05 -3.89
N ILE A 121 -2.27 10.34 -3.58
CA ILE A 121 -1.21 10.91 -2.77
C ILE A 121 -1.54 10.70 -1.28
N ILE A 122 -0.61 10.12 -0.54
CA ILE A 122 -0.83 9.78 0.86
C ILE A 122 -0.20 10.84 1.77
N LEU A 123 -0.97 11.30 2.74
CA LEU A 123 -0.62 12.37 3.66
C LEU A 123 -0.31 11.82 5.05
N TYR A 124 0.60 12.52 5.74
CA TYR A 124 0.74 12.37 7.18
C TYR A 124 -0.54 12.83 7.90
N PRO A 125 -0.91 12.18 9.02
CA PRO A 125 -1.93 12.70 9.91
C PRO A 125 -1.57 14.13 10.37
N ARG A 126 -2.56 15.02 10.45
CA ARG A 126 -2.47 16.40 10.97
C ARG A 126 -1.61 17.38 10.16
N GLU A 127 -0.54 16.94 9.50
CA GLU A 127 0.45 17.85 8.89
C GLU A 127 0.19 18.24 7.42
N LYS A 128 -0.84 17.68 6.73
CA LYS A 128 -1.11 17.89 5.29
C LYS A 128 0.12 17.78 4.37
N ARG A 129 1.23 17.21 4.86
CA ARG A 129 2.47 16.92 4.16
C ARG A 129 2.40 15.53 3.53
N ILE A 130 3.11 15.36 2.42
CA ILE A 130 3.12 14.08 1.71
C ILE A 130 3.96 13.06 2.48
N TRP A 131 3.35 11.92 2.80
CA TRP A 131 4.03 10.72 3.30
C TRP A 131 4.55 9.86 2.16
N PHE A 132 3.75 9.70 1.10
CA PHE A 132 4.08 8.83 -0.02
C PHE A 132 3.28 9.23 -1.27
N ALA A 133 3.96 9.39 -2.40
CA ALA A 133 3.36 9.63 -3.71
C ALA A 133 4.10 8.80 -4.77
N GLY A 134 4.12 7.48 -4.60
CA GLY A 134 4.94 6.59 -5.42
C GLY A 134 6.38 6.49 -4.92
N ALA A 135 7.14 5.57 -5.53
CA ALA A 135 8.56 5.42 -5.24
C ALA A 135 9.34 4.90 -6.44
N LYS A 136 10.64 5.16 -6.41
CA LYS A 136 11.65 4.62 -7.32
C LYS A 136 12.40 3.46 -6.69
N ILE A 137 12.80 2.49 -7.50
CA ILE A 137 13.67 1.37 -7.16
C ILE A 137 15.04 1.66 -7.76
N TYR A 138 16.08 1.55 -6.94
CA TYR A 138 17.45 1.72 -7.41
C TYR A 138 18.07 0.41 -7.84
N HIS A 139 18.92 0.53 -8.86
CA HIS A 139 19.71 -0.54 -9.46
C HIS A 139 21.21 -0.22 -9.35
N GLY A 140 22.06 -1.24 -9.35
CA GLY A 140 23.53 -1.06 -9.32
C GLY A 140 24.07 -0.24 -8.14
N LYS A 141 24.97 0.73 -8.41
CA LYS A 141 25.69 1.52 -7.38
C LYS A 141 24.77 2.36 -6.49
N GLU A 142 23.57 2.67 -6.94
CA GLU A 142 22.62 3.52 -6.21
C GLU A 142 22.00 2.78 -5.00
N ILE A 143 21.97 1.44 -5.06
CA ILE A 143 21.54 0.56 -3.96
C ILE A 143 22.36 0.80 -2.67
N LEU A 144 23.61 1.30 -2.75
CA LEU A 144 24.47 1.62 -1.59
C LEU A 144 23.74 2.57 -0.64
N THR A 145 23.06 3.56 -1.21
CA THR A 145 22.41 4.62 -0.45
C THR A 145 21.02 4.18 -0.01
N HIS A 146 20.16 3.78 -0.95
CA HIS A 146 18.75 3.49 -0.68
C HIS A 146 18.26 2.31 -1.54
N PHE A 147 17.39 1.47 -0.98
CA PHE A 147 16.71 0.40 -1.73
C PHE A 147 15.59 0.97 -2.61
N THR A 148 14.85 1.93 -2.04
CA THR A 148 13.80 2.70 -2.70
C THR A 148 13.84 4.13 -2.21
N THR A 149 13.50 5.10 -3.04
CA THR A 149 13.20 6.48 -2.60
C THR A 149 11.73 6.77 -2.79
N LYS A 150 11.09 7.25 -1.72
CA LYS A 150 9.73 7.77 -1.77
C LYS A 150 9.71 9.08 -2.53
N ILE A 151 8.80 9.20 -3.49
CA ILE A 151 8.61 10.45 -4.24
C ILE A 151 7.81 11.43 -3.38
N GLY A 152 8.29 12.67 -3.37
CA GLY A 152 7.67 13.81 -2.70
C GLY A 152 7.53 13.72 -1.19
N HIS A 153 8.27 12.84 -0.53
CA HIS A 153 8.27 12.71 0.93
C HIS A 153 8.56 14.07 1.60
N HIS A 154 7.70 14.47 2.55
CA HIS A 154 7.68 15.77 3.23
C HIS A 154 7.39 17.01 2.37
N LEU A 155 7.10 16.85 1.07
CA LEU A 155 6.65 17.98 0.25
C LEU A 155 5.25 18.45 0.64
N SER A 156 4.92 19.67 0.22
CA SER A 156 3.56 20.21 0.24
C SER A 156 2.75 19.70 -0.96
N LYS A 157 1.41 19.78 -0.88
CA LYS A 157 0.50 19.46 -2.00
C LYS A 157 0.82 20.23 -3.30
N LYS A 158 1.22 21.50 -3.20
CA LYS A 158 1.60 22.31 -4.37
C LYS A 158 2.88 21.82 -5.04
N ASN A 159 3.84 21.36 -4.24
CA ASN A 159 5.15 20.94 -4.73
C ASN A 159 5.12 19.52 -5.31
N ILE A 160 4.27 18.63 -4.79
CA ILE A 160 4.15 17.28 -5.35
C ILE A 160 3.61 17.29 -6.78
N LEU A 161 2.65 18.15 -7.11
CA LEU A 161 2.13 18.22 -8.48
C LEU A 161 3.24 18.61 -9.48
N LYS A 162 4.08 19.59 -9.12
CA LYS A 162 5.25 19.96 -9.93
C LYS A 162 6.28 18.84 -10.06
N GLU A 163 6.43 18.03 -9.01
CA GLU A 163 7.33 16.88 -9.02
C GLU A 163 6.79 15.76 -9.91
N MET A 164 5.48 15.51 -9.86
CA MET A 164 4.80 14.53 -10.71
C MET A 164 4.91 14.90 -12.19
N ASP A 165 4.71 16.18 -12.55
CA ASP A 165 4.85 16.66 -13.94
C ASP A 165 6.25 16.41 -14.51
N LYS A 166 7.29 16.45 -13.66
CA LYS A 166 8.68 16.17 -14.04
C LYS A 166 9.00 14.68 -14.09
N ASN A 167 8.43 13.92 -13.14
CA ASN A 167 8.73 12.52 -12.89
C ASN A 167 7.48 11.66 -13.12
N ASN A 168 7.07 11.51 -14.38
CA ASN A 168 5.86 10.77 -14.76
C ASN A 168 5.94 9.25 -14.52
N ALA A 169 7.11 8.70 -14.20
CA ALA A 169 7.27 7.27 -13.97
C ALA A 169 7.44 6.99 -12.47
N VAL A 170 6.67 6.06 -11.92
CA VAL A 170 6.91 5.44 -10.61
C VAL A 170 7.20 3.96 -10.82
N ASP A 171 8.02 3.37 -9.96
CA ASP A 171 8.43 1.96 -10.12
C ASP A 171 7.58 1.03 -9.25
N TRP A 172 6.99 1.58 -8.17
CA TRP A 172 5.97 0.89 -7.40
C TRP A 172 5.04 1.84 -6.66
N LEU A 173 3.87 1.31 -6.32
CA LEU A 173 2.78 1.98 -5.60
C LEU A 173 2.45 1.22 -4.31
N PRO A 174 2.04 1.91 -3.24
CA PRO A 174 1.74 1.28 -1.97
C PRO A 174 0.32 0.70 -1.98
N ALA A 175 0.11 -0.47 -1.37
CA ALA A 175 -1.21 -1.09 -1.32
C ALA A 175 -2.14 -0.53 -0.24
N CYS A 176 -1.71 0.48 0.54
CA CYS A 176 -2.57 1.12 1.55
C CYS A 176 -3.74 1.91 0.94
N ALA A 177 -3.60 2.33 -0.32
CA ALA A 177 -4.67 2.79 -1.19
C ALA A 177 -4.24 2.55 -2.64
N LEU A 178 -4.79 1.53 -3.29
CA LEU A 178 -4.37 1.12 -4.63
C LEU A 178 -5.58 0.79 -5.50
N PHE A 179 -5.78 1.54 -6.56
CA PHE A 179 -6.73 1.26 -7.62
C PHE A 179 -6.14 0.25 -8.59
N ILE A 180 -6.93 -0.76 -8.93
CA ILE A 180 -6.54 -1.91 -9.75
C ILE A 180 -7.61 -2.11 -10.81
N LYS A 181 -7.24 -1.99 -12.09
CA LYS A 181 -8.12 -2.43 -13.18
C LYS A 181 -8.26 -3.95 -13.15
N ARG A 182 -9.46 -4.48 -13.41
CA ARG A 182 -9.70 -5.93 -13.49
C ARG A 182 -8.72 -6.63 -14.42
N GLU A 183 -8.41 -6.03 -15.57
CA GLU A 183 -7.45 -6.57 -16.54
C GLU A 183 -6.08 -6.87 -15.93
N VAL A 184 -5.64 -6.10 -14.93
CA VAL A 184 -4.39 -6.40 -14.22
C VAL A 184 -4.51 -7.73 -13.50
N VAL A 185 -5.59 -7.93 -12.73
CA VAL A 185 -5.82 -9.18 -12.00
C VAL A 185 -5.96 -10.36 -12.97
N ASP A 186 -6.70 -10.18 -14.06
CA ASP A 186 -6.88 -11.21 -15.09
C ASP A 186 -5.54 -11.61 -15.75
N ARG A 187 -4.61 -10.65 -15.91
CA ARG A 187 -3.33 -10.87 -16.61
C ARG A 187 -2.19 -11.33 -15.70
N ILE A 188 -2.08 -10.80 -14.48
CA ILE A 188 -0.95 -11.09 -13.57
C ILE A 188 -1.34 -11.92 -12.36
N GLY A 189 -2.63 -12.22 -12.20
CA GLY A 189 -3.17 -12.90 -11.04
C GLY A 189 -3.22 -12.02 -9.79
N LEU A 190 -3.25 -12.66 -8.63
CA LEU A 190 -3.46 -12.03 -7.33
C LEU A 190 -2.12 -11.57 -6.68
N LEU A 191 -2.19 -11.00 -5.47
CA LEU A 191 -1.01 -10.71 -4.65
C LEU A 191 -0.30 -12.03 -4.30
N ASP A 192 1.03 -12.01 -4.19
CA ASP A 192 1.80 -13.20 -3.82
C ASP A 192 1.65 -13.48 -2.31
N GLU A 193 0.88 -14.52 -1.96
CA GLU A 193 0.54 -14.90 -0.58
C GLU A 193 1.74 -15.32 0.28
N ASN A 194 2.92 -15.54 -0.32
CA ASN A 194 4.15 -15.74 0.44
C ASN A 194 4.64 -14.45 1.13
N PHE A 195 4.06 -13.29 0.82
CA PHE A 195 4.22 -12.08 1.61
C PHE A 195 3.10 -12.00 2.65
N PHE A 196 3.44 -12.22 3.92
CA PHE A 196 2.47 -12.02 5.01
C PHE A 196 2.08 -10.55 5.14
N MET A 197 3.06 -9.64 5.08
CA MET A 197 2.89 -8.18 5.10
C MET A 197 4.22 -7.53 4.66
N TYR A 198 4.12 -6.41 3.95
CA TYR A 198 5.21 -5.68 3.28
C TYR A 198 5.78 -6.39 2.04
N GLY A 199 5.99 -5.61 0.98
CA GLY A 199 6.64 -6.04 -0.25
C GLY A 199 5.72 -6.72 -1.25
N GLU A 200 4.51 -7.12 -0.85
CA GLU A 200 3.48 -7.57 -1.78
C GLU A 200 3.09 -6.49 -2.79
N ASP A 201 3.08 -5.24 -2.36
CA ASP A 201 2.77 -4.05 -3.16
C ASP A 201 3.87 -3.74 -4.19
N VAL A 202 5.13 -3.86 -3.76
CA VAL A 202 6.30 -3.79 -4.64
C VAL A 202 6.27 -4.92 -5.67
N ASP A 203 6.04 -6.16 -5.23
CA ASP A 203 5.95 -7.32 -6.12
C ASP A 203 4.82 -7.18 -7.14
N TYR A 204 3.64 -6.75 -6.70
CA TYR A 204 2.48 -6.58 -7.55
C TYR A 204 2.70 -5.49 -8.59
N SER A 205 3.27 -4.35 -8.17
CA SER A 205 3.65 -3.26 -9.05
C SER A 205 4.64 -3.70 -10.13
N LEU A 206 5.70 -4.41 -9.74
CA LEU A 206 6.71 -4.92 -10.66
C LEU A 206 6.15 -5.95 -11.64
N ARG A 207 5.25 -6.82 -11.19
CA ARG A 207 4.55 -7.76 -12.08
C ARG A 207 3.64 -7.05 -13.06
N ALA A 208 2.93 -6.01 -12.64
CA ALA A 208 2.09 -5.21 -13.54
C ALA A 208 2.93 -4.52 -14.63
N VAL A 209 4.05 -3.88 -14.25
CA VAL A 209 4.97 -3.27 -15.21
C VAL A 209 5.55 -4.31 -16.18
N LYS A 210 5.98 -5.48 -15.68
CA LYS A 210 6.47 -6.56 -16.54
C LYS A 210 5.41 -7.10 -17.50
N ALA A 211 4.14 -7.03 -17.14
CA ALA A 211 3.02 -7.36 -18.01
C ALA A 211 2.64 -6.23 -18.99
N GLY A 212 3.37 -5.11 -18.99
CA GLY A 212 3.16 -4.00 -19.92
C GLY A 212 2.19 -2.93 -19.44
N PHE A 213 1.73 -2.99 -18.19
CA PHE A 213 0.93 -1.92 -17.60
C PHE A 213 1.81 -0.76 -17.12
N GLN A 214 1.26 0.44 -17.17
CA GLN A 214 1.85 1.60 -16.50
C GLN A 214 1.32 1.72 -15.07
N LEU A 215 2.14 2.34 -14.22
CA LEU A 215 1.76 2.74 -12.86
C LEU A 215 1.46 4.24 -12.85
N GLY A 216 0.36 4.63 -12.20
CA GLY A 216 -0.09 6.01 -12.15
C GLY A 216 -0.20 6.58 -10.75
N LEU A 217 0.04 7.87 -10.63
CA LEU A 217 -0.33 8.65 -9.45
C LEU A 217 -1.54 9.49 -9.83
N ILE A 218 -2.63 9.37 -9.08
CA ILE A 218 -3.86 10.09 -9.33
C ILE A 218 -3.66 11.52 -8.85
N PRO A 219 -3.52 12.52 -9.75
CA PRO A 219 -3.36 13.90 -9.32
C PRO A 219 -4.62 14.32 -8.55
N ASN A 220 -4.43 15.14 -7.52
CA ASN A 220 -5.51 15.69 -6.70
C ASN A 220 -6.35 14.69 -5.89
N SER A 221 -6.09 13.39 -5.94
CA SER A 221 -6.67 12.41 -5.01
C SER A 221 -5.78 12.23 -3.79
N TYR A 222 -6.35 12.34 -2.59
CA TYR A 222 -5.61 12.31 -1.34
C TYR A 222 -6.23 11.37 -0.32
N ILE A 223 -5.36 10.71 0.45
CA ILE A 223 -5.77 9.98 1.66
C ILE A 223 -4.88 10.35 2.83
N ILE A 224 -5.40 10.26 4.05
CA ILE A 224 -4.63 10.33 5.30
C ILE A 224 -4.40 8.90 5.77
N HIS A 225 -3.17 8.55 6.18
CA HIS A 225 -2.85 7.21 6.70
C HIS A 225 -2.37 7.30 8.16
N LYS A 226 -3.19 6.80 9.09
CA LYS A 226 -3.03 6.96 10.54
C LYS A 226 -1.89 6.16 11.15
N GLU A 227 -1.39 5.08 10.51
CA GLU A 227 -0.22 4.31 10.96
C GLU A 227 1.04 5.17 11.17
N ASN A 228 1.09 6.38 10.60
CA ASN A 228 2.21 7.30 10.68
C ASN A 228 1.95 8.51 11.59
N SER A 229 1.05 8.41 12.57
CA SER A 229 0.70 9.46 13.53
C SER A 229 1.85 9.89 14.46
N GLY A 230 3.05 9.31 14.32
CA GLY A 230 4.24 9.77 15.05
C GLY A 230 4.30 9.33 16.51
N GLU A 231 3.46 8.40 16.95
CA GLU A 231 3.57 7.84 18.30
C GLU A 231 4.95 7.21 18.51
N ARG A 232 5.56 7.51 19.68
CA ARG A 232 6.88 7.02 20.07
C ARG A 232 6.92 5.50 19.91
N ILE A 233 7.84 5.03 19.08
CA ILE A 233 8.09 3.60 18.90
C ILE A 233 8.60 3.04 20.23
N THR A 234 7.73 2.40 21.00
CA THR A 234 8.14 1.56 22.12
C THR A 234 8.74 0.28 21.56
N PHE A 235 9.99 -0.02 21.89
CA PHE A 235 10.63 -1.29 21.50
C PHE A 235 9.88 -2.46 22.15
N ASN A 236 9.01 -3.10 21.38
CA ASN A 236 8.23 -4.26 21.82
C ASN A 236 8.37 -5.42 20.82
N LYS A 237 7.83 -6.59 21.19
CA LYS A 237 7.83 -7.81 20.36
C LYS A 237 7.21 -7.58 18.97
N PHE A 238 6.26 -6.66 18.86
CA PHE A 238 5.59 -6.30 17.61
C PHE A 238 6.52 -5.56 16.64
N LEU A 239 7.34 -4.62 17.14
CA LEU A 239 8.34 -3.92 16.34
C LEU A 239 9.36 -4.88 15.72
N TRP A 240 9.88 -5.83 16.50
CA TRP A 240 10.82 -6.84 15.98
C TRP A 240 10.20 -7.70 14.88
N LYS A 241 8.95 -8.15 15.07
CA LYS A 241 8.23 -8.89 14.03
C LYS A 241 8.09 -8.05 12.74
N LYS A 242 7.75 -6.76 12.86
CA LYS A 242 7.65 -5.81 11.72
C LYS A 242 8.99 -5.65 11.00
N ILE A 243 10.10 -5.52 11.73
CA ILE A 243 11.45 -5.44 11.14
C ILE A 243 11.80 -6.72 10.38
N ILE A 244 11.58 -7.89 10.99
CA ILE A 244 11.87 -9.19 10.37
C ILE A 244 11.06 -9.37 9.08
N LEU A 245 9.75 -9.04 9.10
CA LEU A 245 8.90 -9.11 7.91
C LEU A 245 9.43 -8.21 6.79
N LYS A 246 9.82 -6.97 7.09
CA LYS A 246 10.42 -6.05 6.09
C LYS A 246 11.73 -6.57 5.52
N ILE A 247 12.59 -7.19 6.35
CA ILE A 247 13.85 -7.79 5.88
C ILE A 247 13.56 -8.97 4.95
N LYS A 248 12.69 -9.90 5.37
CA LYS A 248 12.29 -11.07 4.56
C LYS A 248 11.68 -10.64 3.23
N ALA A 249 10.79 -9.65 3.26
CA ALA A 249 10.15 -9.09 2.07
C ALA A 249 11.19 -8.51 1.08
N ARG A 250 12.12 -7.66 1.57
CA ARG A 250 13.19 -7.10 0.74
C ARG A 250 14.09 -8.18 0.14
N ALA A 251 14.50 -9.16 0.94
CA ALA A 251 15.30 -10.28 0.45
C ALA A 251 14.59 -11.06 -0.66
N LYS A 252 13.27 -11.22 -0.55
CA LYS A 252 12.44 -11.88 -1.58
C LYS A 252 12.36 -11.07 -2.88
N ILE A 253 12.17 -9.74 -2.78
CA ILE A 253 12.19 -8.84 -3.95
C ILE A 253 13.55 -8.87 -4.64
N VAL A 254 14.65 -8.71 -3.88
CA VAL A 254 16.01 -8.79 -4.42
C VAL A 254 16.25 -10.15 -5.07
N ARG A 255 15.89 -11.25 -4.41
CA ARG A 255 16.06 -12.59 -4.98
C ARG A 255 15.35 -12.74 -6.33
N ARG A 256 14.14 -12.18 -6.45
CA ARG A 256 13.27 -12.35 -7.62
C ARG A 256 13.62 -11.43 -8.78
N TYR A 257 13.98 -10.18 -8.52
CA TYR A 257 14.06 -9.15 -9.57
C TYR A 257 15.47 -8.65 -9.86
N TYR A 258 16.44 -8.89 -8.97
CA TYR A 258 17.78 -8.34 -9.12
C TYR A 258 18.71 -9.33 -9.84
N ASN A 259 19.65 -8.82 -10.62
CA ASN A 259 20.67 -9.62 -11.29
C ASN A 259 21.73 -10.13 -10.29
N PRO A 260 22.60 -11.09 -10.67
CA PRO A 260 23.59 -11.66 -9.74
C PRO A 260 24.51 -10.63 -9.08
N LEU A 261 24.96 -9.61 -9.82
CA LEU A 261 25.83 -8.56 -9.28
C LEU A 261 25.10 -7.70 -8.24
N GLU A 262 23.87 -7.31 -8.54
CA GLU A 262 23.00 -6.56 -7.63
C GLU A 262 22.61 -7.34 -6.37
N LYS A 263 22.55 -8.68 -6.46
CA LYS A 263 22.37 -9.58 -5.31
C LYS A 263 23.62 -9.62 -4.43
N CYS A 264 24.80 -9.83 -5.00
CA CYS A 264 26.08 -9.84 -4.27
C CYS A 264 26.31 -8.52 -3.52
N TYR A 265 26.38 -7.43 -4.27
CA TYR A 265 25.46 -6.32 -4.11
C TYR A 265 24.87 -6.01 -2.72
N TYR A 266 23.57 -6.30 -2.67
CA TYR A 266 22.70 -6.24 -1.52
C TYR A 266 23.23 -7.04 -0.30
N LEU A 267 23.86 -8.21 -0.51
CA LEU A 267 24.43 -8.99 0.58
C LEU A 267 25.60 -8.27 1.27
N ILE A 268 26.49 -7.63 0.50
CA ILE A 268 27.57 -6.79 1.05
C ILE A 268 26.97 -5.66 1.89
N LYS A 269 25.89 -5.02 1.42
CA LYS A 269 25.20 -3.97 2.19
C LYS A 269 24.58 -4.50 3.49
N LEU A 270 23.96 -5.68 3.48
CA LEU A 270 23.39 -6.25 4.69
C LEU A 270 24.45 -6.57 5.75
N ILE A 271 25.62 -7.04 5.32
CA ILE A 271 26.69 -7.48 6.23
C ILE A 271 27.56 -6.30 6.64
N TYR A 272 28.08 -5.51 5.69
CA TYR A 272 29.24 -4.62 5.89
C TYR A 272 28.86 -3.21 6.37
N LEU A 273 27.75 -2.64 5.89
CA LEU A 273 27.33 -1.28 6.26
C LEU A 273 27.00 -1.11 7.76
N PRO A 274 26.39 -2.10 8.45
CA PRO A 274 26.24 -2.05 9.91
C PRO A 274 27.58 -1.95 10.63
N PHE A 275 28.61 -2.69 10.22
CA PHE A 275 29.95 -2.62 10.83
C PHE A 275 30.63 -1.27 10.59
N ILE A 276 30.51 -0.70 9.40
CA ILE A 276 31.02 0.65 9.11
C ILE A 276 30.34 1.68 10.04
N ARG A 277 29.01 1.62 10.17
CA ARG A 277 28.27 2.51 11.07
C ARG A 277 28.67 2.34 12.53
N LEU A 278 28.85 1.09 12.97
CA LEU A 278 29.31 0.77 14.31
C LEU A 278 30.71 1.34 14.56
N TYR A 279 31.62 1.21 13.60
CA TYR A 279 32.97 1.76 13.67
C TYR A 279 32.97 3.29 13.85
N TYR A 280 32.21 4.02 13.03
CA TYR A 280 32.12 5.49 13.17
C TYR A 280 31.41 5.93 14.45
N ALA A 281 30.39 5.17 14.90
CA ALA A 281 29.73 5.44 16.17
C ALA A 281 30.70 5.23 17.35
N ALA A 282 31.44 4.11 17.35
CA ALA A 282 32.47 3.83 18.35
C ALA A 282 33.56 4.91 18.34
N LYS A 283 34.06 5.30 17.16
CA LYS A 283 35.06 6.37 17.03
C LYS A 283 34.59 7.69 17.68
N LYS A 284 33.30 8.02 17.57
CA LYS A 284 32.70 9.22 18.18
C LYS A 284 32.52 9.11 19.70
N ILE A 285 32.46 7.90 20.25
CA ILE A 285 32.40 7.67 21.70
C ILE A 285 33.79 7.78 22.34
N PHE A 286 34.82 7.34 21.62
CA PHE A 286 36.21 7.32 22.09
C PHE A 286 37.05 8.54 21.66
N SER A 287 36.42 9.56 21.06
CA SER A 287 37.00 10.85 20.70
C SER A 287 36.38 11.97 21.52
#